data_AF-A0A507E4S6-F1
#
_entry.id   AF-A0A507E4S6-F1
#
_cell.length_a   1.000
_cell.length_b   1.000
_cell.length_c   1.000
_cell.angle_alpha   90.00
_cell.angle_beta   90.00
_cell.angle_gamma   90.00
#
_symmetry.space_group_name_H-M   'P 1'
#
loop_
_entity.id
_entity.type
_entity.pdbx_description
1 polymer ?
#
loop_
_entity_poly.entity_id
_entity_poly.type
_entity_poly.pdbx_seq_one_letter_code
_entity_poly.pdbx_strand_id
1 'polypeptide(L)'
;MSTNSMFASDVVYKPALVRTHYLGELVDVLRTAKGSEKRDMAEMLVVKVLEKEIDRVFGLAARKSAQLKSDLPSLATRMGHLSSPFHNSQRQMYLIRPFLESFVKDNKELTKRYGVLAGENVEAVDPTISDTDKGGAFEAYLVELKANAKVLSRQCRSNYISDILKALVKMEAEFYLLGRFIVRSSSELLDFIKLIEVLTQNSKWSSALESSCLSRLQRIRTWISESRQSFLTLISGLTPDITDFECAVCLGTMYHPVQLDTCKHRFCRECLHQHERFSAFWAYLYWIDIMCPICRGSYTGRAKMPDRAMNNLLKEYFPREYVDKSKEEFKRKMHRKFIMLIRKRIIWRDSFWES
;
A
#
# COMPACT_ATOMS: atom_id res chain seq x y z
N MET A 1 12.60 32.76 6.40
CA MET A 1 13.22 31.64 5.65
C MET A 1 12.24 31.23 4.56
N SER A 2 12.46 31.65 3.31
CA SER A 2 11.62 31.22 2.18
C SER A 2 11.80 29.73 1.99
N THR A 3 10.81 28.95 2.41
CA THR A 3 10.71 27.53 2.08
C THR A 3 10.66 27.44 0.56
N ASN A 4 11.75 26.99 -0.05
CA ASN A 4 11.72 26.54 -1.44
C ASN A 4 10.65 25.44 -1.50
N SER A 5 9.45 25.83 -1.94
CA SER A 5 8.31 24.93 -2.11
C SER A 5 8.81 23.72 -2.89
N MET A 6 8.75 22.55 -2.26
CA MET A 6 9.32 21.31 -2.80
C MET A 6 8.64 20.90 -4.12
N PHE A 7 7.55 21.57 -4.49
CA PHE A 7 6.80 21.38 -5.71
C PHE A 7 7.24 22.36 -6.81
N ALA A 8 8.48 22.23 -7.26
CA ALA A 8 8.83 22.64 -8.63
C ALA A 8 7.93 21.92 -9.67
N SER A 9 7.26 20.84 -9.27
CA SER A 9 6.26 20.11 -10.04
C SER A 9 4.89 20.81 -10.12
N ASP A 10 4.58 21.78 -9.23
CA ASP A 10 3.41 22.65 -9.41
C ASP A 10 3.56 23.49 -10.70
N VAL A 11 4.80 23.73 -11.13
CA VAL A 11 5.13 24.37 -12.41
C VAL A 11 4.64 23.57 -13.62
N VAL A 12 4.48 22.24 -13.51
CA VAL A 12 3.98 21.42 -14.63
C VAL A 12 2.49 21.66 -14.87
N TYR A 13 1.72 21.80 -13.79
CA TYR A 13 0.25 21.94 -13.86
C TYR A 13 -0.19 23.41 -13.88
N LYS A 14 0.59 24.33 -13.33
CA LYS A 14 0.27 25.76 -13.24
C LYS A 14 -0.07 26.41 -14.59
N PRO A 15 0.68 26.20 -15.69
CA PRO A 15 0.34 26.75 -17.02
C PRO A 15 -0.94 26.15 -17.59
N ALA A 16 -1.39 25.02 -17.05
CA ALA A 16 -2.55 24.29 -17.51
C ALA A 16 -3.78 24.48 -16.63
N LEU A 17 -3.69 25.21 -15.52
CA LEU A 17 -4.86 25.63 -14.73
C LEU A 17 -5.85 26.41 -15.57
N VAL A 18 -7.09 26.50 -15.10
CA VAL A 18 -8.15 27.25 -15.77
C VAL A 18 -7.69 28.71 -15.94
N ARG A 19 -7.88 29.26 -17.14
CA ARG A 19 -7.53 30.64 -17.45
C ARG A 19 -8.59 31.59 -16.90
N THR A 20 -8.63 31.71 -15.59
CA THR A 20 -9.66 32.47 -14.86
C THR A 20 -9.77 33.92 -15.31
N HIS A 21 -8.65 34.59 -15.61
CA HIS A 21 -8.63 35.94 -16.18
C HIS A 21 -9.40 36.02 -17.50
N TYR A 22 -9.10 35.12 -18.44
CA TYR A 22 -9.72 35.10 -19.76
C TYR A 22 -11.21 34.79 -19.69
N LEU A 23 -11.62 33.85 -18.82
CA LEU A 23 -13.04 33.56 -18.59
C LEU A 23 -13.76 34.75 -17.92
N GLY A 24 -13.08 35.47 -17.02
CA GLY A 24 -13.59 36.68 -16.40
C GLY A 24 -13.89 37.79 -17.42
N GLU A 25 -12.95 38.06 -18.34
CA GLU A 25 -13.17 39.04 -19.42
C GLU A 25 -14.38 38.69 -20.29
N LEU A 26 -14.57 37.40 -20.61
CA LEU A 26 -15.72 36.94 -21.38
C LEU A 26 -17.05 37.08 -20.63
N VAL A 27 -17.03 36.87 -19.31
CA VAL A 27 -18.20 37.15 -18.45
C VAL A 27 -18.54 38.65 -18.48
N ASP A 28 -17.55 39.53 -18.49
CA ASP A 28 -17.79 40.98 -18.57
C ASP A 28 -18.30 41.43 -19.96
N VAL A 29 -17.82 40.80 -21.03
CA VAL A 29 -18.41 40.97 -22.38
C VAL A 29 -19.88 40.57 -22.38
N LEU A 30 -20.21 39.43 -21.77
CA LEU A 30 -21.59 38.96 -21.67
C LEU A 30 -22.48 39.93 -20.87
N ARG A 31 -21.96 40.49 -19.76
CA ARG A 31 -22.68 41.49 -18.93
C ARG A 31 -22.95 42.79 -19.67
N THR A 32 -22.04 43.21 -20.55
CA THR A 32 -22.12 44.50 -21.25
C THR A 32 -22.85 44.42 -22.59
N ALA A 33 -23.10 43.21 -23.11
CA ALA A 33 -23.83 43.00 -24.35
C ALA A 33 -25.28 43.49 -24.26
N LYS A 34 -25.60 44.54 -25.04
CA LYS A 34 -26.96 45.10 -25.17
C LYS A 34 -27.61 44.62 -26.47
N GLY A 35 -28.89 44.25 -26.39
CA GLY A 35 -29.68 43.71 -27.51
C GLY A 35 -29.61 42.18 -27.58
N SER A 36 -30.70 41.55 -28.02
CA SER A 36 -30.85 40.09 -28.06
C SER A 36 -29.76 39.42 -28.91
N GLU A 37 -29.56 39.89 -30.14
CA GLU A 37 -28.62 39.27 -31.09
C GLU A 37 -27.16 39.30 -30.58
N LYS A 38 -26.72 40.44 -30.00
CA LYS A 38 -25.36 40.56 -29.45
C LYS A 38 -25.19 39.69 -28.21
N ARG A 39 -26.23 39.54 -27.40
CA ARG A 39 -26.22 38.69 -26.20
C ARG A 39 -26.15 37.21 -26.58
N ASP A 40 -26.94 36.77 -27.55
CA ASP A 40 -26.94 35.39 -28.04
C ASP A 40 -25.57 35.01 -28.63
N MET A 41 -24.94 35.93 -29.37
CA MET A 41 -23.60 35.75 -29.91
C MET A 41 -22.53 35.66 -28.81
N ALA A 42 -22.61 36.54 -27.80
CA ALA A 42 -21.71 36.52 -26.65
C ALA A 42 -21.87 35.22 -25.84
N GLU A 43 -23.10 34.77 -25.60
CA GLU A 43 -23.41 33.51 -24.93
C GLU A 43 -22.80 32.32 -25.70
N MET A 44 -23.04 32.24 -27.01
CA MET A 44 -22.48 31.17 -27.84
C MET A 44 -20.94 31.15 -27.80
N LEU A 45 -20.30 32.33 -27.82
CA LEU A 45 -18.85 32.45 -27.74
C LEU A 45 -18.32 31.95 -26.39
N VAL A 46 -18.94 32.38 -25.29
CA VAL A 46 -18.58 31.99 -23.91
C VAL A 46 -18.70 30.47 -23.74
N VAL A 47 -19.81 29.88 -24.18
CA VAL A 47 -20.05 28.43 -24.11
C VAL A 47 -18.97 27.67 -24.88
N LYS A 48 -18.68 28.06 -26.13
CA LYS A 48 -17.62 27.44 -26.94
C LYS A 48 -16.23 27.56 -26.31
N VAL A 49 -15.96 28.67 -25.62
CA VAL A 49 -14.69 28.85 -24.90
C VAL A 49 -14.61 27.93 -23.68
N LEU A 50 -15.68 27.83 -22.90
CA LEU A 50 -15.75 26.93 -21.75
C LEU A 50 -15.56 25.47 -22.18
N GLU A 51 -16.22 25.02 -23.25
CA GLU A 51 -16.05 23.68 -23.82
C GLU A 51 -14.57 23.40 -24.14
N LYS A 52 -13.91 24.33 -24.84
CA LYS A 52 -12.49 24.21 -25.18
C LYS A 52 -11.61 24.18 -23.93
N GLU A 53 -11.96 24.93 -22.89
CA GLU A 53 -11.19 24.97 -21.65
C GLU A 53 -11.36 23.67 -20.85
N ILE A 54 -12.57 23.12 -20.79
CA ILE A 54 -12.87 21.78 -20.25
C ILE A 54 -12.03 20.73 -21.02
N ASP A 55 -12.07 20.73 -22.35
CA ASP A 55 -11.28 19.80 -23.18
C ASP A 55 -9.77 19.95 -22.95
N ARG A 56 -9.28 21.17 -22.77
CA ARG A 56 -7.86 21.44 -22.51
C ARG A 56 -7.41 20.87 -21.17
N VAL A 57 -8.13 21.16 -20.09
CA VAL A 57 -7.83 20.71 -18.72
C VAL A 57 -7.88 19.18 -18.66
N PHE A 58 -9.01 18.59 -19.07
CA PHE A 58 -9.21 17.14 -19.00
C PHE A 58 -8.37 16.38 -20.02
N GLY A 59 -8.04 16.99 -21.16
CA GLY A 59 -7.11 16.43 -22.13
C GLY A 59 -5.69 16.29 -21.58
N LEU A 60 -5.19 17.29 -20.83
CA LEU A 60 -3.90 17.17 -20.15
C LEU A 60 -3.93 16.07 -19.09
N ALA A 61 -4.97 16.05 -18.28
CA ALA A 61 -5.11 15.05 -17.22
C ALA A 61 -5.19 13.63 -17.79
N ALA A 62 -5.95 13.41 -18.86
CA ALA A 62 -6.01 12.13 -19.54
C ALA A 62 -4.64 11.68 -20.07
N ARG A 63 -3.85 12.59 -20.66
CA ARG A 63 -2.47 12.29 -21.09
C ARG A 63 -1.58 11.90 -19.91
N LYS A 64 -1.69 12.63 -18.79
CA LYS A 64 -0.92 12.33 -17.56
C LYS A 64 -1.33 11.01 -16.93
N SER A 65 -2.64 10.71 -16.86
CA SER A 65 -3.14 9.40 -16.44
C SER A 65 -2.62 8.28 -17.34
N ALA A 66 -2.60 8.48 -18.66
CA ALA A 66 -2.07 7.48 -19.59
C ALA A 66 -0.57 7.24 -19.38
N GLN A 67 0.22 8.30 -19.16
CA GLN A 67 1.65 8.20 -18.83
C GLN A 67 1.88 7.45 -17.52
N LEU A 68 1.15 7.80 -16.46
CA LEU A 68 1.25 7.11 -15.18
C LEU A 68 0.85 5.63 -15.30
N LYS A 69 -0.19 5.35 -16.09
CA LYS A 69 -0.63 3.98 -16.38
C LYS A 69 0.44 3.17 -17.12
N SER A 70 1.23 3.77 -18.01
CA SER A 70 2.35 3.09 -18.66
C SER A 70 3.55 2.89 -17.73
N ASP A 71 3.81 3.83 -16.83
CA ASP A 71 4.97 3.80 -15.93
C ASP A 71 4.77 2.83 -14.74
N LEU A 72 3.51 2.66 -14.30
CA LEU A 72 3.15 1.88 -13.11
C LEU A 72 3.62 0.41 -13.15
N PRO A 73 3.41 -0.37 -14.25
CA PRO A 73 3.89 -1.75 -14.32
C PRO A 73 5.41 -1.85 -14.24
N SER A 74 6.14 -0.93 -14.88
CA SER A 74 7.61 -0.91 -14.83
C SER A 74 8.10 -0.66 -13.40
N LEU A 75 7.49 0.29 -12.70
CA LEU A 75 7.82 0.52 -11.29
C LEU A 75 7.46 -0.68 -10.43
N ALA A 76 6.28 -1.28 -10.61
CA ALA A 76 5.84 -2.46 -9.87
C ALA A 76 6.83 -3.62 -9.99
N THR A 77 7.31 -3.93 -11.19
CA THR A 77 8.35 -4.96 -11.41
C THR A 77 9.63 -4.62 -10.66
N ARG A 78 10.09 -3.36 -10.72
CA ARG A 78 11.28 -2.91 -10.00
C ARG A 78 11.10 -2.96 -8.47
N MET A 79 9.91 -2.65 -7.97
CA MET A 79 9.57 -2.81 -6.55
C MET A 79 9.60 -4.28 -6.13
N GLY A 80 9.15 -5.20 -7.00
CA GLY A 80 9.30 -6.64 -6.77
C GLY A 80 10.76 -7.08 -6.64
N HIS A 81 11.66 -6.49 -7.43
CA HIS A 81 13.10 -6.72 -7.26
C HIS A 81 13.64 -6.12 -5.96
N LEU A 82 13.10 -4.98 -5.52
CA LEU A 82 13.51 -4.33 -4.27
C LEU A 82 13.18 -5.18 -3.04
N SER A 83 12.07 -5.91 -3.04
CA SER A 83 11.69 -6.79 -1.94
C SER A 83 12.17 -8.24 -2.08
N SER A 84 12.86 -8.55 -3.17
CA SER A 84 13.39 -9.88 -3.43
C SER A 84 14.74 -10.07 -2.73
N PRO A 85 14.92 -11.15 -1.94
CA PRO A 85 16.21 -11.45 -1.34
C PRO A 85 17.25 -11.91 -2.39
N PHE A 86 16.82 -12.33 -3.58
CA PHE A 86 17.73 -12.70 -4.67
C PHE A 86 18.47 -11.51 -5.29
N HIS A 87 17.96 -10.29 -5.07
CA HIS A 87 18.54 -9.06 -5.61
C HIS A 87 19.19 -8.17 -4.54
N ASN A 88 18.96 -8.46 -3.26
CA ASN A 88 19.39 -7.58 -2.17
C ASN A 88 20.01 -8.41 -1.05
N SER A 89 21.06 -7.86 -0.42
CA SER A 89 21.63 -8.47 0.78
C SER A 89 20.61 -8.52 1.92
N GLN A 90 20.74 -9.51 2.80
CA GLN A 90 19.95 -9.63 4.03
C GLN A 90 19.87 -8.30 4.80
N ARG A 91 21.00 -7.59 4.94
CA ARG A 91 21.03 -6.29 5.62
C ARG A 91 20.11 -5.27 4.95
N GLN A 92 20.12 -5.19 3.62
CA GLN A 92 19.26 -4.28 2.87
C GLN A 92 17.78 -4.67 3.02
N MET A 93 17.46 -5.97 3.02
CA MET A 93 16.10 -6.45 3.21
C MET A 93 15.47 -5.97 4.54
N TYR A 94 16.23 -6.01 5.64
CA TYR A 94 15.75 -5.50 6.94
C TYR A 94 15.61 -3.97 7.00
N LEU A 95 16.18 -3.23 6.05
CA LEU A 95 15.98 -1.79 5.94
C LEU A 95 14.82 -1.44 5.00
N ILE A 96 14.68 -2.22 3.92
CA ILE A 96 13.66 -2.01 2.89
C ILE A 96 12.27 -2.35 3.41
N ARG A 97 12.07 -3.50 4.09
CA ARG A 97 10.73 -3.92 4.51
C ARG A 97 10.04 -2.94 5.46
N PRO A 98 10.68 -2.46 6.54
CA PRO A 98 10.04 -1.48 7.42
C PRO A 98 9.69 -0.17 6.71
N PHE A 99 10.51 0.23 5.73
CA PHE A 99 10.21 1.40 4.90
C PHE A 99 8.96 1.17 4.04
N LEU A 100 8.82 0.01 3.39
CA LEU A 100 7.65 -0.31 2.57
C LEU A 100 6.38 -0.47 3.43
N GLU A 101 6.50 -1.07 4.61
CA GLU A 101 5.41 -1.19 5.59
C GLU A 101 4.95 0.19 6.07
N SER A 102 5.89 1.08 6.45
CA SER A 102 5.57 2.47 6.81
C SER A 102 4.89 3.17 5.65
N PHE A 103 5.43 3.07 4.44
CA PHE A 103 4.83 3.65 3.24
C PHE A 103 3.37 3.19 3.07
N VAL A 104 3.08 1.89 3.14
CA VAL A 104 1.70 1.39 3.00
C VAL A 104 0.81 1.90 4.14
N LYS A 105 1.31 1.88 5.38
CA LYS A 105 0.57 2.34 6.57
C LYS A 105 0.23 3.82 6.49
N ASP A 106 1.22 4.66 6.20
CA ASP A 106 1.08 6.11 6.15
C ASP A 106 0.13 6.52 5.03
N ASN A 107 0.21 5.86 3.86
CA ASN A 107 -0.75 6.06 2.77
C ASN A 107 -2.19 5.67 3.15
N LYS A 108 -2.37 4.52 3.81
CA LYS A 108 -3.69 4.07 4.28
C LYS A 108 -4.28 5.06 5.29
N GLU A 109 -3.47 5.54 6.21
CA GLU A 109 -3.92 6.51 7.23
C GLU A 109 -4.26 7.87 6.61
N LEU A 110 -3.44 8.38 5.69
CA LEU A 110 -3.73 9.61 4.94
C LEU A 110 -5.04 9.49 4.16
N THR A 111 -5.21 8.37 3.46
CA THR A 111 -6.42 8.13 2.66
C THR A 111 -7.65 7.98 3.55
N LYS A 112 -7.51 7.36 4.72
CA LYS A 112 -8.58 7.24 5.72
C LYS A 112 -8.97 8.60 6.31
N ARG A 113 -8.00 9.45 6.66
CA ARG A 113 -8.26 10.75 7.31
C ARG A 113 -8.77 11.82 6.35
N TYR A 114 -8.17 11.91 5.17
CA TYR A 114 -8.39 13.02 4.25
C TYR A 114 -9.14 12.62 2.98
N GLY A 115 -9.52 11.33 2.87
CA GLY A 115 -10.01 10.73 1.64
C GLY A 115 -8.88 10.53 0.62
N VAL A 116 -9.20 9.84 -0.47
CA VAL A 116 -8.44 10.07 -1.69
C VAL A 116 -8.76 11.52 -2.09
N LEU A 117 -7.76 12.33 -2.48
CA LEU A 117 -7.96 13.68 -3.04
C LEU A 117 -8.96 13.70 -4.21
N ALA A 118 -9.35 12.52 -4.68
CA ALA A 118 -10.33 12.20 -5.67
C ALA A 118 -11.76 11.92 -5.14
N GLY A 119 -12.13 12.37 -3.93
CA GLY A 119 -13.52 12.59 -3.52
C GLY A 119 -14.55 11.53 -3.93
N GLU A 120 -14.38 10.28 -3.53
CA GLU A 120 -15.50 9.34 -3.43
C GLU A 120 -16.29 9.64 -2.15
N ASN A 121 -17.57 9.25 -2.15
CA ASN A 121 -18.54 9.40 -1.07
C ASN A 121 -18.01 8.84 0.25
N VAL A 122 -17.21 9.61 0.99
CA VAL A 122 -16.90 9.30 2.37
C VAL A 122 -17.94 10.02 3.21
N GLU A 123 -19.04 9.34 3.51
CA GLU A 123 -20.04 9.74 4.53
C GLU A 123 -19.42 9.91 5.95
N ALA A 124 -18.08 9.85 6.07
CA ALA A 124 -17.32 9.90 7.31
C ALA A 124 -16.12 10.88 7.29
N VAL A 125 -15.94 11.72 6.24
CA VAL A 125 -14.93 12.80 6.34
C VAL A 125 -15.54 13.90 7.17
N ASP A 126 -14.92 14.14 8.32
CA ASP A 126 -15.27 15.23 9.22
C ASP A 126 -15.34 16.56 8.44
N PRO A 127 -16.54 17.17 8.30
CA PRO A 127 -16.71 18.40 7.52
C PRO A 127 -15.96 19.60 8.12
N THR A 128 -15.39 19.45 9.32
CA THR A 128 -14.57 20.49 9.95
C THR A 128 -13.14 20.59 9.37
N ILE A 129 -12.67 19.59 8.63
CA ILE A 129 -11.31 19.61 8.06
C ILE A 129 -11.27 20.49 6.80
N SER A 130 -10.54 21.60 6.87
CA SER A 130 -10.38 22.51 5.73
C SER A 130 -9.56 21.86 4.60
N ASP A 131 -9.81 22.26 3.35
CA ASP A 131 -9.02 21.79 2.21
C ASP A 131 -7.55 22.24 2.27
N THR A 132 -7.28 23.34 2.97
CA THR A 132 -5.91 23.81 3.27
C THR A 132 -5.16 22.81 4.15
N ASP A 133 -5.84 22.25 5.15
CA ASP A 133 -5.25 21.25 6.07
C ASP A 133 -4.95 19.93 5.35
N LYS A 134 -5.86 19.49 4.46
CA LYS A 134 -5.64 18.33 3.59
C LYS A 134 -4.39 18.52 2.73
N GLY A 135 -4.30 19.67 2.06
CA GLY A 135 -3.13 20.03 1.25
C GLY A 135 -1.83 19.93 2.05
N GLY A 136 -1.77 20.60 3.20
CA GLY A 136 -0.59 20.61 4.06
C GLY A 136 -0.18 19.22 4.55
N ALA A 137 -1.13 18.35 4.91
CA ALA A 137 -0.84 17.00 5.39
C ALA A 137 -0.17 16.12 4.31
N PHE A 138 -0.68 16.14 3.08
CA PHE A 138 -0.07 15.40 1.98
C PHE A 138 1.30 15.97 1.58
N GLU A 139 1.47 17.29 1.61
CA GLU A 139 2.75 17.92 1.35
C GLU A 139 3.80 17.50 2.39
N ALA A 140 3.44 17.53 3.68
CA ALA A 140 4.28 17.07 4.77
C ALA A 140 4.66 15.59 4.62
N TYR A 141 3.69 14.74 4.28
CA TYR A 141 3.93 13.33 3.99
C TYR A 141 4.92 13.12 2.83
N LEU A 142 4.80 13.83 1.71
CA LEU A 142 5.72 13.70 0.58
C LEU A 142 7.15 14.15 0.94
N VAL A 143 7.28 15.18 1.80
CA VAL A 143 8.57 15.63 2.35
C VAL A 143 9.20 14.52 3.18
N GLU A 144 8.43 13.92 4.10
CA GLU A 144 8.88 12.83 4.95
C GLU A 144 9.24 11.59 4.13
N LEU A 145 8.39 11.17 3.20
CA LEU A 145 8.64 10.04 2.31
C LEU A 145 9.94 10.21 1.52
N LYS A 146 10.18 11.41 0.98
CA LYS A 146 11.42 11.74 0.26
C LYS A 146 12.64 11.70 1.19
N ALA A 147 12.51 12.19 2.42
CA ALA A 147 13.58 12.15 3.41
C ALA A 147 13.92 10.69 3.79
N ASN A 148 12.91 9.88 4.08
CA ASN A 148 13.06 8.46 4.42
C ASN A 148 13.67 7.66 3.26
N ALA A 149 13.21 7.88 2.03
CA ALA A 149 13.79 7.30 0.82
C ALA A 149 15.28 7.66 0.65
N LYS A 150 15.66 8.91 0.95
CA LYS A 150 17.05 9.37 0.88
C LYS A 150 17.92 8.72 1.97
N VAL A 151 17.42 8.58 3.18
CA VAL A 151 18.11 7.89 4.28
C VAL A 151 18.34 6.42 3.92
N LEU A 152 17.28 5.72 3.48
CA LEU A 152 17.35 4.32 3.07
C LEU A 152 18.35 4.11 1.93
N SER A 153 18.31 4.95 0.89
CA SER A 153 19.26 4.90 -0.22
C SER A 153 20.72 5.00 0.25
N ARG A 154 21.01 5.90 1.19
CA ARG A 154 22.36 6.06 1.77
C ARG A 154 22.79 4.84 2.58
N GLN A 155 21.88 4.27 3.38
CA GLN A 155 22.18 3.10 4.21
C GLN A 155 22.41 1.84 3.35
N CYS A 156 21.66 1.69 2.26
CA CYS A 156 21.78 0.56 1.35
C CYS A 156 22.99 0.64 0.41
N ARG A 157 23.59 1.84 0.22
CA ARG A 157 24.75 2.09 -0.65
C ARG A 157 24.59 1.53 -2.07
N SER A 158 23.37 1.60 -2.61
CA SER A 158 23.03 1.06 -3.93
C SER A 158 22.34 2.13 -4.79
N ASN A 159 22.92 2.42 -5.94
CA ASN A 159 22.33 3.34 -6.93
C ASN A 159 21.01 2.80 -7.46
N TYR A 160 20.93 1.49 -7.70
CA TYR A 160 19.71 0.83 -8.16
C TYR A 160 18.55 1.05 -7.18
N ILE A 161 18.78 0.84 -5.88
CA ILE A 161 17.78 1.11 -4.83
C ILE A 161 17.42 2.60 -4.80
N SER A 162 18.42 3.49 -4.88
CA SER A 162 18.19 4.94 -4.95
C SER A 162 17.22 5.30 -6.08
N ASP A 163 17.41 4.72 -7.26
CA ASP A 163 16.63 5.05 -8.44
C ASP A 163 15.22 4.49 -8.39
N ILE A 164 15.02 3.33 -7.74
CA ILE A 164 13.67 2.80 -7.48
C ILE A 164 12.93 3.72 -6.50
N LEU A 165 13.57 4.09 -5.40
CA LEU A 165 12.96 4.94 -4.38
C LEU A 165 12.65 6.34 -4.91
N LYS A 166 13.51 6.92 -5.76
CA LYS A 166 13.20 8.18 -6.46
C LYS A 166 11.99 8.04 -7.37
N ALA A 167 11.89 6.93 -8.11
CA ALA A 167 10.74 6.66 -8.98
C ALA A 167 9.44 6.50 -8.18
N LEU A 168 9.50 5.81 -7.04
CA LEU A 168 8.37 5.70 -6.09
C LEU A 168 7.91 7.07 -5.58
N VAL A 169 8.83 7.88 -5.05
CA VAL A 169 8.52 9.22 -4.56
C VAL A 169 7.94 10.09 -5.66
N LYS A 170 8.52 10.03 -6.87
CA LYS A 170 8.04 10.78 -8.03
C LYS A 170 6.62 10.35 -8.40
N MET A 171 6.35 9.05 -8.47
CA MET A 171 5.03 8.53 -8.83
C MET A 171 3.95 8.95 -7.82
N GLU A 172 4.25 8.84 -6.52
CA GLU A 172 3.32 9.28 -5.46
C GLU A 172 3.04 10.79 -5.56
N ALA A 173 4.08 11.60 -5.82
CA ALA A 173 3.91 13.03 -6.03
C ALA A 173 3.06 13.35 -7.27
N GLU A 174 3.22 12.62 -8.38
CA GLU A 174 2.42 12.81 -9.60
C GLU A 174 0.94 12.44 -9.38
N PHE A 175 0.64 11.36 -8.65
CA PHE A 175 -0.75 11.04 -8.26
C PHE A 175 -1.38 12.17 -7.44
N TYR A 176 -0.66 12.68 -6.45
CA TYR A 176 -1.09 13.80 -5.61
C TYR A 176 -1.37 15.06 -6.44
N LEU A 177 -0.41 15.48 -7.27
CA LEU A 177 -0.50 16.72 -8.05
C LEU A 177 -1.58 16.64 -9.12
N LEU A 178 -1.72 15.50 -9.80
CA LEU A 178 -2.78 15.28 -10.77
C LEU A 178 -4.15 15.37 -10.10
N GLY A 179 -4.32 14.75 -8.93
CA GLY A 179 -5.55 14.84 -8.14
C GLY A 179 -5.88 16.29 -7.77
N ARG A 180 -4.93 17.02 -7.20
CA ARG A 180 -5.09 18.44 -6.83
C ARG A 180 -5.42 19.32 -8.04
N PHE A 181 -4.70 19.13 -9.14
CA PHE A 181 -4.93 19.85 -10.39
C PHE A 181 -6.38 19.67 -10.88
N ILE A 182 -6.87 18.43 -10.89
CA ILE A 182 -8.20 18.13 -11.40
C ILE A 182 -9.31 18.71 -10.52
N VAL A 183 -9.18 18.58 -9.20
CA VAL A 183 -10.20 19.11 -8.26
C VAL A 183 -10.28 20.61 -8.36
N ARG A 184 -9.12 21.29 -8.32
CA ARG A 184 -9.06 22.74 -8.44
C ARG A 184 -9.67 23.22 -9.75
N SER A 185 -9.23 22.64 -10.87
CA SER A 185 -9.66 23.09 -12.20
C SER A 185 -11.15 22.82 -12.42
N SER A 186 -11.67 21.69 -11.94
CA SER A 186 -13.10 21.40 -12.00
C SER A 186 -13.93 22.34 -11.14
N SER A 187 -13.48 22.67 -9.92
CA SER A 187 -14.18 23.66 -9.08
C SER A 187 -14.27 25.02 -9.78
N GLU A 188 -13.14 25.53 -10.28
CA GLU A 188 -13.08 26.82 -10.99
C GLU A 188 -14.00 26.81 -12.22
N LEU A 189 -14.01 25.72 -13.02
CA LEU A 189 -14.90 25.59 -14.17
C LEU A 189 -16.38 25.55 -13.79
N LEU A 190 -16.75 24.84 -12.73
CA LEU A 190 -18.13 24.75 -12.26
C LEU A 190 -18.64 26.10 -11.74
N ASP A 191 -17.79 26.87 -11.06
CA ASP A 191 -18.13 28.23 -10.61
C ASP A 191 -18.42 29.15 -11.80
N PHE A 192 -17.62 29.08 -12.87
CA PHE A 192 -17.89 29.82 -14.10
C PHE A 192 -19.17 29.37 -14.81
N ILE A 193 -19.41 28.05 -14.92
CA ILE A 193 -20.63 27.50 -15.53
C ILE A 193 -21.87 28.06 -14.81
N LYS A 194 -21.89 28.00 -13.47
CA LYS A 194 -22.99 28.53 -12.64
C LYS A 194 -23.15 30.03 -12.79
N LEU A 195 -22.05 30.78 -12.78
CA LEU A 195 -22.09 32.24 -12.96
C LEU A 195 -22.71 32.62 -14.30
N ILE A 196 -22.32 31.93 -15.38
CA ILE A 196 -22.81 32.21 -16.72
C ILE A 196 -24.27 31.77 -16.86
N GLU A 197 -24.67 30.65 -16.26
CA GLU A 197 -26.08 30.22 -16.19
C GLU A 197 -26.97 31.31 -15.56
N VAL A 198 -26.54 31.90 -14.46
CA VAL A 198 -27.28 33.00 -13.80
C VAL A 198 -27.39 34.21 -14.74
N LEU A 199 -26.35 34.50 -15.52
CA LEU A 199 -26.34 35.63 -16.45
C LEU A 199 -27.17 35.38 -17.71
N THR A 200 -27.25 34.15 -18.22
CA THR A 200 -27.99 33.83 -19.45
C THR A 200 -29.42 33.34 -19.20
N GLN A 201 -29.71 32.86 -17.99
CA GLN A 201 -30.94 32.14 -17.63
C GLN A 201 -31.15 30.86 -18.48
N ASN A 202 -30.07 30.29 -19.01
CA ASN A 202 -30.11 29.13 -19.88
C ASN A 202 -29.53 27.89 -19.21
N SER A 203 -30.40 27.15 -18.51
CA SER A 203 -30.02 25.94 -17.77
C SER A 203 -29.69 24.75 -18.68
N LYS A 204 -30.10 24.76 -19.95
CA LYS A 204 -29.94 23.61 -20.85
C LYS A 204 -28.48 23.33 -21.19
N TRP A 205 -27.72 24.34 -21.61
CA TRP A 205 -26.29 24.12 -21.87
C TRP A 205 -25.48 24.07 -20.57
N SER A 206 -25.89 24.79 -19.51
CA SER A 206 -25.22 24.75 -18.21
C SER A 206 -25.18 23.33 -17.66
N SER A 207 -26.35 22.68 -17.57
CA SER A 207 -26.47 21.28 -17.13
C SER A 207 -25.68 20.30 -18.01
N ALA A 208 -25.61 20.53 -19.33
CA ALA A 208 -24.81 19.71 -20.23
C ALA A 208 -23.29 19.86 -19.97
N LEU A 209 -22.80 21.08 -19.76
CA LEU A 209 -21.39 21.35 -19.44
C LEU A 209 -21.02 20.84 -18.05
N GLU A 210 -21.87 21.06 -17.06
CA GLU A 210 -21.70 20.55 -15.69
C GLU A 210 -21.61 19.01 -15.71
N SER A 211 -22.55 18.34 -16.38
CA SER A 211 -22.53 16.88 -16.55
C SER A 211 -21.25 16.39 -17.26
N SER A 212 -20.81 17.09 -18.30
CA SER A 212 -19.55 16.78 -19.01
C SER A 212 -18.33 16.95 -18.10
N CYS A 213 -18.26 18.03 -17.31
CA CYS A 213 -17.18 18.29 -16.36
C CYS A 213 -17.15 17.23 -15.25
N LEU A 214 -18.29 16.99 -14.59
CA LEU A 214 -18.42 16.04 -13.48
C LEU A 214 -18.13 14.60 -13.91
N SER A 215 -18.62 14.16 -15.08
CA SER A 215 -18.34 12.80 -15.57
C SER A 215 -16.85 12.59 -15.87
N ARG A 216 -16.16 13.58 -16.45
CA ARG A 216 -14.71 13.51 -16.72
C ARG A 216 -13.90 13.56 -15.44
N LEU A 217 -14.30 14.41 -14.50
CA LEU A 217 -13.74 14.49 -13.15
C LEU A 217 -13.83 13.13 -12.45
N GLN A 218 -15.03 12.54 -12.41
CA GLN A 218 -15.26 11.24 -11.77
C GLN A 218 -14.40 10.14 -12.39
N ARG A 219 -14.30 10.08 -13.73
CA ARG A 219 -13.48 9.08 -14.42
C ARG A 219 -12.00 9.14 -14.02
N ILE A 220 -11.42 10.34 -13.95
CA ILE A 220 -10.01 10.50 -13.55
C ILE A 220 -9.84 10.19 -12.07
N ARG A 221 -10.79 10.63 -11.24
CA ARG A 221 -10.81 10.38 -9.81
C ARG A 221 -10.80 8.90 -9.47
N THR A 222 -11.76 8.15 -10.01
CA THR A 222 -11.86 6.70 -9.85
C THR A 222 -10.58 6.02 -10.33
N TRP A 223 -10.05 6.42 -11.50
CA TRP A 223 -8.78 5.85 -12.00
C TRP A 223 -7.59 6.11 -11.06
N ILE A 224 -7.43 7.31 -10.51
CA ILE A 224 -6.36 7.63 -9.54
C ILE A 224 -6.51 6.74 -8.30
N SER A 225 -7.72 6.67 -7.75
CA SER A 225 -8.05 5.87 -6.56
C SER A 225 -7.72 4.39 -6.78
N GLU A 226 -8.26 3.79 -7.84
CA GLU A 226 -8.06 2.38 -8.18
C GLU A 226 -6.60 2.06 -8.47
N SER A 227 -5.90 2.92 -9.22
CA SER A 227 -4.49 2.70 -9.58
C SER A 227 -3.60 2.76 -8.34
N ARG A 228 -3.81 3.74 -7.47
CA ARG A 228 -3.06 3.89 -6.23
C ARG A 228 -3.36 2.75 -5.27
N GLN A 229 -4.62 2.36 -5.11
CA GLN A 229 -5.01 1.22 -4.27
C GLN A 229 -4.41 -0.09 -4.79
N SER A 230 -4.46 -0.34 -6.10
CA SER A 230 -3.84 -1.52 -6.72
C SER A 230 -2.33 -1.55 -6.47
N PHE A 231 -1.67 -0.40 -6.55
CA PHE A 231 -0.25 -0.28 -6.28
C PHE A 231 0.11 -0.51 -4.80
N LEU A 232 -0.70 0.01 -3.86
CA LEU A 232 -0.54 -0.23 -2.43
C LEU A 232 -0.76 -1.70 -2.08
N THR A 233 -1.77 -2.34 -2.66
CA THR A 233 -2.02 -3.78 -2.50
C THR A 233 -0.82 -4.60 -2.99
N LEU A 234 -0.25 -4.22 -4.14
CA LEU A 234 0.96 -4.85 -4.66
C LEU A 234 2.13 -4.70 -3.68
N ILE A 235 2.43 -3.48 -3.22
CA ILE A 235 3.54 -3.25 -2.27
C ILE A 235 3.31 -3.99 -0.96
N SER A 236 2.08 -4.03 -0.46
CA SER A 236 1.73 -4.80 0.73
C SER A 236 2.02 -6.29 0.57
N GLY A 237 1.81 -6.85 -0.63
CA GLY A 237 2.15 -8.25 -0.93
C GLY A 237 3.66 -8.50 -1.13
N LEU A 238 4.45 -7.45 -1.33
CA LEU A 238 5.90 -7.54 -1.46
C LEU A 238 6.63 -7.65 -0.12
N THR A 239 5.98 -7.28 0.98
CA THR A 239 6.49 -7.38 2.35
C THR A 239 5.82 -8.55 3.06
N PRO A 240 6.37 -9.79 2.97
CA PRO A 240 5.81 -10.91 3.70
C PRO A 240 5.86 -10.61 5.20
N ASP A 241 4.72 -10.72 5.88
CA ASP A 241 4.65 -10.58 7.33
C ASP A 241 5.23 -11.84 7.96
N ILE A 242 6.03 -11.68 9.01
CA ILE A 242 6.60 -12.81 9.73
C ILE A 242 5.53 -13.67 10.37
N THR A 243 4.39 -13.09 10.74
CA THR A 243 3.25 -13.80 11.36
C THR A 243 2.71 -14.90 10.45
N ASP A 244 2.79 -14.72 9.12
CA ASP A 244 2.35 -15.71 8.14
C ASP A 244 3.24 -16.97 8.14
N PHE A 245 4.41 -16.90 8.78
CA PHE A 245 5.40 -17.98 8.86
C PHE A 245 5.61 -18.49 10.29
N GLU A 246 4.68 -18.18 11.19
CA GLU A 246 4.71 -18.68 12.57
C GLU A 246 4.12 -20.08 12.69
N CYS A 247 4.69 -20.87 13.57
CA CYS A 247 4.13 -22.17 13.92
C CYS A 247 2.94 -21.97 14.87
N ALA A 248 1.75 -22.45 14.47
CA ALA A 248 0.53 -22.37 15.30
C ALA A 248 0.63 -23.06 16.68
N VAL A 249 1.65 -23.90 16.92
CA VAL A 249 1.87 -24.55 18.22
C VAL A 249 2.75 -23.72 19.15
N CYS A 250 3.83 -23.11 18.63
CA CYS A 250 4.77 -22.35 19.48
C CYS A 250 4.71 -20.84 19.29
N LEU A 251 3.85 -20.34 18.39
CA LEU A 251 3.62 -18.93 18.07
C LEU A 251 4.92 -18.16 17.80
N GLY A 252 5.87 -18.83 17.16
CA GLY A 252 7.11 -18.22 16.72
C GLY A 252 7.50 -18.77 15.35
N THR A 253 8.48 -18.14 14.71
CA THR A 253 8.93 -18.49 13.35
C THR A 253 9.17 -19.98 13.21
N MET A 254 8.65 -20.59 12.14
CA MET A 254 8.81 -22.01 11.91
C MET A 254 10.30 -22.40 11.80
N TYR A 255 10.69 -23.49 12.47
CA TYR A 255 12.04 -24.04 12.41
C TYR A 255 11.99 -25.50 11.99
N HIS A 256 12.68 -25.81 10.88
CA HIS A 256 12.53 -27.07 10.14
C HIS A 256 11.04 -27.42 9.92
N PRO A 257 10.31 -26.61 9.14
CA PRO A 257 8.89 -26.83 8.90
C PRO A 257 8.63 -28.22 8.33
N VAL A 258 7.56 -28.84 8.82
CA VAL A 258 6.98 -30.08 8.30
C VAL A 258 5.54 -29.81 7.91
N GLN A 259 5.12 -30.36 6.79
CA GLN A 259 3.77 -30.24 6.26
C GLN A 259 3.03 -31.56 6.41
N LEU A 260 1.79 -31.53 6.90
CA LEU A 260 0.92 -32.69 6.94
C LEU A 260 0.35 -32.99 5.55
N ASP A 261 0.38 -34.25 5.11
CA ASP A 261 -0.03 -34.59 3.74
C ASP A 261 -1.55 -34.51 3.54
N THR A 262 -2.33 -34.77 4.59
CA THR A 262 -3.79 -34.81 4.54
C THR A 262 -4.42 -33.41 4.48
N CYS A 263 -3.96 -32.49 5.33
CA CYS A 263 -4.56 -31.16 5.48
C CYS A 263 -3.63 -30.00 5.11
N LYS A 264 -2.38 -30.27 4.70
CA LYS A 264 -1.38 -29.28 4.25
C LYS A 264 -0.98 -28.21 5.27
N HIS A 265 -1.41 -28.34 6.53
CA HIS A 265 -0.96 -27.49 7.64
C HIS A 265 0.53 -27.71 7.94
N ARG A 266 1.21 -26.63 8.34
CA ARG A 266 2.66 -26.59 8.58
C ARG A 266 2.98 -26.28 10.04
N PHE A 267 4.01 -26.95 10.57
CA PHE A 267 4.47 -26.79 11.95
C PHE A 267 5.99 -26.90 12.03
N CYS A 268 6.61 -26.43 13.11
CA CYS A 268 7.98 -26.84 13.44
C CYS A 268 8.03 -28.36 13.62
N ARG A 269 9.05 -29.03 13.08
CA ARG A 269 9.25 -30.48 13.25
C ARG A 269 9.16 -30.92 14.71
N GLU A 270 9.83 -30.18 15.58
CA GLU A 270 9.91 -30.50 17.00
C GLU A 270 8.58 -30.25 17.74
N CYS A 271 7.80 -29.24 17.34
CA CYS A 271 6.47 -28.99 17.89
C CYS A 271 5.49 -30.12 17.51
N LEU A 272 5.49 -30.52 16.24
CA LEU A 272 4.64 -31.63 15.79
C LEU A 272 5.05 -32.95 16.45
N HIS A 273 6.35 -33.22 16.60
CA HIS A 273 6.85 -34.41 17.30
C HIS A 273 6.42 -34.47 18.77
N GLN A 274 6.41 -33.33 19.46
CA GLN A 274 5.93 -33.27 20.84
C GLN A 274 4.43 -33.54 20.90
N HIS A 275 3.66 -32.87 20.02
CA HIS A 275 2.22 -33.09 19.90
C HIS A 275 1.89 -34.56 19.67
N GLU A 276 2.55 -35.22 18.73
CA GLU A 276 2.39 -36.66 18.46
C GLU A 276 2.71 -37.52 19.69
N ARG A 277 3.76 -37.20 20.46
CA ARG A 277 4.10 -37.95 21.68
C ARG A 277 3.05 -37.81 22.77
N PHE A 278 2.52 -36.60 22.95
CA PHE A 278 1.42 -36.37 23.88
C PHE A 278 0.16 -37.08 23.41
N SER A 279 -0.21 -36.98 22.13
CA SER A 279 -1.36 -37.66 21.57
C SER A 279 -1.22 -39.19 21.61
N ALA A 280 -0.03 -39.74 21.37
CA ALA A 280 0.21 -41.19 21.41
C ALA A 280 0.02 -41.79 22.81
N PHE A 281 0.34 -41.02 23.87
CA PHE A 281 0.04 -41.42 25.24
C PHE A 281 -1.47 -41.61 25.45
N TRP A 282 -2.28 -40.67 24.95
CA TRP A 282 -3.74 -40.78 24.98
C TRP A 282 -4.28 -41.83 24.02
N ALA A 283 -3.66 -42.01 22.85
CA ALA A 283 -4.04 -43.01 21.86
C ALA A 283 -3.89 -44.43 22.39
N TYR A 284 -2.80 -44.71 23.12
CA TYR A 284 -2.59 -46.00 23.77
C TYR A 284 -3.67 -46.30 24.83
N LEU A 285 -4.16 -45.28 25.52
CA LEU A 285 -5.17 -45.42 26.55
C LEU A 285 -6.61 -45.44 26.00
N TYR A 286 -6.89 -44.75 24.89
CA TYR A 286 -8.26 -44.45 24.44
C TYR A 286 -8.52 -44.67 22.93
N TRP A 287 -7.59 -45.26 22.17
CA TRP A 287 -7.73 -45.50 20.72
C TRP A 287 -8.03 -44.23 19.90
N ILE A 288 -7.48 -43.09 20.31
CA ILE A 288 -7.66 -41.80 19.64
C ILE A 288 -6.60 -41.60 18.56
N ASP A 289 -7.03 -41.27 17.34
CA ASP A 289 -6.13 -40.90 16.24
C ASP A 289 -5.32 -39.64 16.55
N ILE A 290 -4.13 -39.51 15.95
CA ILE A 290 -3.35 -38.28 16.05
C ILE A 290 -4.04 -37.19 15.21
N MET A 291 -4.45 -36.11 15.86
CA MET A 291 -5.21 -35.02 15.24
C MET A 291 -4.33 -33.81 14.93
N CYS A 292 -4.54 -33.19 13.77
CA CYS A 292 -3.89 -31.94 13.41
C CYS A 292 -4.21 -30.84 14.43
N PRO A 293 -3.22 -30.08 14.95
CA PRO A 293 -3.47 -28.98 15.90
C PRO A 293 -4.40 -27.88 15.38
N ILE A 294 -4.48 -27.68 14.06
CA ILE A 294 -5.29 -26.62 13.45
C ILE A 294 -6.70 -27.13 13.11
N CYS A 295 -6.82 -28.10 12.19
CA CYS A 295 -8.12 -28.53 11.69
C CYS A 295 -8.71 -29.74 12.42
N ARG A 296 -7.95 -30.35 13.36
CA ARG A 296 -8.31 -31.61 14.02
C ARG A 296 -8.58 -32.78 13.06
N GLY A 297 -8.16 -32.69 11.80
CA GLY A 297 -8.19 -33.84 10.89
C GLY A 297 -7.18 -34.89 11.34
N SER A 298 -7.55 -36.17 11.25
CA SER A 298 -6.64 -37.26 11.57
C SER A 298 -5.51 -37.36 10.55
N TYR A 299 -4.32 -37.74 11.03
CA TYR A 299 -3.20 -38.04 10.16
C TYR A 299 -2.36 -39.17 10.77
N THR A 300 -1.71 -39.95 9.92
CA THR A 300 -0.76 -40.96 10.37
C THR A 300 0.60 -40.32 10.60
N GLY A 301 1.39 -40.80 11.58
CA GLY A 301 2.72 -40.26 11.84
C GLY A 301 3.71 -40.34 10.66
N ARG A 302 3.38 -41.12 9.61
CA ARG A 302 4.11 -41.20 8.34
C ARG A 302 3.67 -40.17 7.29
N ALA A 303 2.50 -39.55 7.46
CA ALA A 303 1.91 -38.57 6.55
C ALA A 303 2.39 -37.13 6.83
N LYS A 304 3.67 -36.97 7.14
CA LYS A 304 4.32 -35.66 7.30
C LYS A 304 5.60 -35.61 6.48
N MET A 305 5.75 -34.55 5.70
CA MET A 305 6.92 -34.33 4.85
C MET A 305 7.69 -33.09 5.30
N PRO A 306 9.03 -33.14 5.35
CA PRO A 306 9.84 -31.94 5.54
C PRO A 306 9.57 -30.94 4.41
N ASP A 307 9.15 -29.73 4.76
CA ASP A 307 8.90 -28.67 3.80
C ASP A 307 10.20 -27.92 3.51
N ARG A 308 11.01 -28.48 2.61
CA ARG A 308 12.30 -27.87 2.23
C ARG A 308 12.13 -26.50 1.59
N ALA A 309 11.06 -26.30 0.82
CA ALA A 309 10.77 -25.04 0.17
C ALA A 309 10.51 -23.95 1.21
N MET A 310 9.60 -24.19 2.17
CA MET A 310 9.33 -23.26 3.25
C MET A 310 10.57 -23.02 4.12
N ASN A 311 11.36 -24.06 4.41
CA ASN A 311 12.58 -23.91 5.18
C ASN A 311 13.62 -23.02 4.48
N ASN A 312 13.76 -23.13 3.15
CA ASN A 312 14.65 -22.29 2.37
C ASN A 312 14.12 -20.86 2.31
N LEU A 313 12.81 -20.68 2.12
CA LEU A 313 12.16 -19.37 2.16
C LEU A 313 12.41 -18.67 3.49
N LEU A 314 12.23 -19.35 4.62
CA LEU A 314 12.45 -18.79 5.95
C LEU A 314 13.90 -18.37 6.18
N LYS A 315 14.87 -19.17 5.71
CA LYS A 315 16.29 -18.81 5.79
C LYS A 315 16.63 -17.59 4.95
N GLU A 316 15.95 -17.42 3.82
CA GLU A 316 16.24 -16.36 2.88
C GLU A 316 15.53 -15.05 3.28
N TYR A 317 14.25 -15.14 3.65
CA TYR A 317 13.42 -14.00 4.00
C TYR A 317 13.55 -13.60 5.49
N PHE A 318 13.69 -14.54 6.42
CA PHE A 318 13.74 -14.27 7.87
C PHE A 318 14.95 -14.93 8.56
N PRO A 319 16.18 -14.69 8.07
CA PRO A 319 17.39 -15.35 8.59
C PRO A 319 17.67 -15.07 10.06
N ARG A 320 17.39 -13.87 10.58
CA ARG A 320 17.66 -13.56 12.01
C ARG A 320 16.75 -14.37 12.91
N GLU A 321 15.47 -14.36 12.61
CA GLU A 321 14.43 -15.03 13.36
C GLU A 321 14.59 -16.55 13.26
N TYR A 322 14.99 -17.06 12.10
CA TYR A 322 15.36 -18.46 11.93
C TYR A 322 16.58 -18.86 12.78
N VAL A 323 17.63 -18.03 12.81
CA VAL A 323 18.84 -18.28 13.62
C VAL A 323 18.52 -18.20 15.11
N ASP A 324 17.72 -17.24 15.54
CA ASP A 324 17.31 -17.11 16.94
C ASP A 324 16.44 -18.31 17.35
N LYS A 325 15.54 -18.76 16.48
CA LYS A 325 14.79 -20.00 16.73
C LYS A 325 15.69 -21.23 16.81
N SER A 326 16.74 -21.31 15.98
CA SER A 326 17.75 -22.37 16.06
C SER A 326 18.45 -22.39 17.42
N LYS A 327 18.83 -21.22 17.95
CA LYS A 327 19.46 -21.10 19.29
C LYS A 327 18.49 -21.51 20.39
N GLU A 328 17.21 -21.11 20.30
CA GLU A 328 16.17 -21.52 21.26
C GLU A 328 16.01 -23.04 21.29
N GLU A 329 15.88 -23.67 20.13
CA GLU A 329 15.73 -25.12 20.01
C GLU A 329 16.98 -25.88 20.51
N PHE A 330 18.17 -25.33 20.26
CA PHE A 330 19.41 -25.86 20.82
C PHE A 330 19.40 -25.82 22.35
N LYS A 331 19.04 -24.67 22.96
CA LYS A 331 18.91 -24.54 24.42
C LYS A 331 17.88 -25.52 24.99
N ARG A 332 16.71 -25.66 24.34
CA ARG A 332 15.67 -26.63 24.73
C ARG A 332 16.17 -28.07 24.66
N LYS A 333 16.95 -28.42 23.64
CA LYS A 333 17.53 -29.77 23.49
C LYS A 333 18.58 -30.05 24.55
N MET A 334 19.45 -29.08 24.85
CA MET A 334 20.45 -29.19 25.92
C MET A 334 19.79 -29.35 27.29
N HIS A 335 18.76 -28.54 27.58
CA HIS A 335 17.99 -28.63 28.82
C HIS A 335 17.34 -30.01 28.99
N ARG A 336 16.71 -30.56 27.93
CA ARG A 336 16.13 -31.91 27.97
C ARG A 336 17.16 -33.00 28.20
N LYS A 337 18.33 -32.92 27.56
CA LYS A 337 19.45 -33.86 27.80
C LYS A 337 19.93 -33.77 29.24
N PHE A 338 20.08 -32.56 29.78
CA PHE A 338 20.49 -32.34 31.16
C PHE A 338 19.51 -32.96 32.16
N ILE A 339 18.19 -32.72 32.00
CA ILE A 339 17.16 -33.36 32.83
C ILE A 339 17.20 -34.89 32.73
N MET A 340 17.38 -35.45 31.52
CA MET A 340 17.48 -36.89 31.34
C MET A 340 18.71 -37.48 32.07
N LEU A 341 19.84 -36.80 32.05
CA LEU A 341 21.05 -37.21 32.78
C LEU A 341 20.84 -37.17 34.30
N ILE A 342 20.18 -36.13 34.81
CA ILE A 342 19.81 -36.04 36.23
C ILE A 342 18.89 -37.21 36.61
N ARG A 343 17.81 -37.45 35.86
CA ARG A 343 16.88 -38.55 36.13
C ARG A 343 17.57 -39.91 36.14
N LYS A 344 18.45 -40.17 35.16
CA LYS A 344 19.26 -41.40 35.17
C LYS A 344 20.12 -41.47 36.44
N ARG A 345 20.82 -40.41 36.81
CA ARG A 345 21.70 -40.43 37.98
C ARG A 345 20.95 -40.61 39.30
N ILE A 346 19.73 -40.10 39.42
CA ILE A 346 18.85 -40.31 40.59
C ILE A 346 18.36 -41.76 40.65
N ILE A 347 17.84 -42.31 39.54
CA ILE A 347 17.37 -43.70 39.47
C ILE A 347 18.50 -44.67 39.84
N TRP A 348 19.72 -44.43 39.37
CA TRP A 348 20.89 -45.25 39.73
C TRP A 348 21.32 -45.11 41.18
N ARG A 349 20.98 -44.01 41.86
CA ARG A 349 21.32 -43.80 43.26
C ARG A 349 20.35 -44.57 44.16
N ASP A 350 19.07 -44.62 43.83
CA ASP A 350 18.07 -45.34 44.62
C ASP A 350 18.21 -46.87 44.47
N SER A 351 18.61 -47.37 43.29
CA SER A 351 18.90 -48.80 43.08
C SER A 351 20.14 -49.32 43.82
N PHE A 352 20.98 -48.43 44.38
CA PHE A 352 22.23 -48.80 45.06
C PHE A 352 22.08 -48.88 46.59
N TRP A 353 20.93 -48.50 47.16
CA TRP A 353 20.66 -48.58 48.60
C TRP A 353 19.69 -49.71 49.00
N GLU A 354 19.16 -50.46 48.02
CA GLU A 354 18.32 -51.66 48.25
C GLU A 354 19.13 -52.97 48.17
N SER A 355 20.47 -52.89 48.20
CA SER A 355 21.42 -54.01 48.36
C SER A 355 22.16 -53.85 49.68
#